data_AF-A0A8H3J6I9-F1
#
_entry.id   AF-A0A8H3J6I9-F1
#
_cell.length_a   1.000
_cell.length_b   1.000
_cell.length_c   1.000
_cell.angle_alpha   90.00
_cell.angle_beta   90.00
_cell.angle_gamma   90.00
#
_symmetry.space_group_name_H-M   'P 1'
#
loop_
_entity.id
_entity.type
_entity.pdbx_description
1 polymer ?
#
loop_
_entity_poly.entity_id
_entity_poly.type
_entity_poly.pdbx_seq_one_letter_code
_entity_poly.pdbx_strand_id
1 'polypeptide(L)'
;MPRGSRGRASINTKRKRPEEREPVPDWPTLQPLLPTTDLALETLLEDQIILIRNLFTSALCKKYVSFLSSLPLITTPAKAKEGEAIRVNDRIQFDDPTFAEQLWGSTGLGSLISGSAENGDPDGLTHEGAKKLWGGEVCGLNSRIRIYRYGTFPYLNQVAGFTSSPFTACSVNL
;
A
#
# COMPACT_ATOMS: atom_id res chain seq x y z
N MET A 1 -49.62 -8.90 46.10
CA MET A 1 -48.64 -9.58 45.23
C MET A 1 -49.12 -9.55 43.77
N PRO A 2 -48.63 -8.65 42.91
CA PRO A 2 -48.70 -8.85 41.47
C PRO A 2 -47.29 -9.05 40.89
N ARG A 3 -47.10 -10.11 40.09
CA ARG A 3 -45.84 -10.39 39.39
C ARG A 3 -45.75 -9.51 38.14
N GLY A 4 -44.81 -8.56 38.16
CA GLY A 4 -44.45 -7.78 36.96
C GLY A 4 -43.70 -8.64 35.95
N SER A 5 -44.24 -8.74 34.74
CA SER A 5 -43.57 -9.32 33.58
C SER A 5 -42.51 -8.34 33.07
N ARG A 6 -41.23 -8.72 33.18
CA ARG A 6 -40.11 -7.99 32.57
C ARG A 6 -40.17 -8.15 31.05
N GLY A 7 -40.50 -7.07 30.35
CA GLY A 7 -40.35 -6.95 28.91
C GLY A 7 -38.89 -7.14 28.50
N ARG A 8 -38.63 -8.12 27.65
CA ARG A 8 -37.33 -8.39 27.06
C ARG A 8 -37.08 -7.32 26.00
N ALA A 9 -36.19 -6.37 26.29
CA ALA A 9 -35.76 -5.37 25.31
C ALA A 9 -35.09 -6.09 24.15
N SER A 10 -35.72 -6.05 22.97
CA SER A 10 -35.16 -6.57 21.74
C SER A 10 -34.03 -5.63 21.30
N ILE A 11 -32.79 -6.10 21.44
CA ILE A 11 -31.60 -5.40 20.91
C ILE A 11 -31.75 -5.41 19.40
N ASN A 12 -32.17 -4.26 18.85
CA ASN A 12 -32.32 -4.07 17.42
C ASN A 12 -30.91 -3.87 16.83
N THR A 13 -30.21 -4.98 16.56
CA THR A 13 -28.96 -5.00 15.82
C THR A 13 -29.26 -4.50 14.41
N LYS A 14 -29.07 -3.19 14.17
CA LYS A 14 -29.05 -2.60 12.84
C LYS A 14 -28.01 -3.38 12.02
N ARG A 15 -28.47 -4.34 11.20
CA ARG A 15 -27.67 -4.95 10.15
C ARG A 15 -27.13 -3.81 9.30
N LYS A 16 -25.81 -3.61 9.32
CA LYS A 16 -25.13 -2.74 8.36
C LYS A 16 -25.57 -3.22 6.97
N ARG A 17 -26.13 -2.29 6.19
CA ARG A 17 -26.38 -2.44 4.76
C ARG A 17 -25.08 -2.93 4.10
N PRO A 18 -25.11 -3.83 3.09
CA PRO A 18 -23.90 -4.13 2.34
C PRO A 18 -23.36 -2.79 1.83
N GLU A 19 -22.15 -2.42 2.26
CA GLU A 19 -21.44 -1.29 1.65
C GLU A 19 -21.33 -1.64 0.17
N GLU A 20 -22.00 -0.84 -0.66
CA GLU A 20 -21.90 -0.92 -2.12
C GLU A 20 -20.41 -0.76 -2.42
N ARG A 21 -19.74 -1.85 -2.79
CA ARG A 21 -18.30 -1.84 -3.04
C ARG A 21 -18.08 -0.86 -4.18
N GLU A 22 -17.35 0.23 -3.91
CA GLU A 22 -16.89 1.16 -4.93
C GLU A 22 -16.30 0.35 -6.09
N PRO A 23 -16.66 0.66 -7.35
CA PRO A 23 -16.18 -0.11 -8.49
C PRO A 23 -14.65 -0.10 -8.51
N VAL A 24 -14.07 -1.29 -8.57
CA VAL A 24 -12.62 -1.45 -8.74
C VAL A 24 -12.20 -0.93 -10.11
N PRO A 25 -11.09 -0.20 -10.20
CA PRO A 25 -10.66 0.40 -11.44
C PRO A 25 -9.97 -0.66 -12.33
N ASP A 26 -10.00 -0.46 -13.64
CA ASP A 26 -9.36 -1.38 -14.60
C ASP A 26 -7.84 -1.15 -14.60
N TRP A 27 -7.13 -1.84 -13.70
CA TRP A 27 -5.69 -1.65 -13.52
C TRP A 27 -4.91 -1.97 -14.80
N PRO A 28 -3.96 -1.12 -15.22
CA PRO A 28 -3.04 -1.45 -16.29
C PRO A 28 -2.32 -2.77 -16.02
N THR A 29 -2.01 -3.56 -17.05
CA THR A 29 -1.19 -4.76 -16.86
C THR A 29 0.16 -4.42 -16.23
N LEU A 30 0.60 -5.22 -15.24
CA LEU A 30 1.90 -5.14 -14.56
C LEU A 30 3.06 -5.63 -15.44
N GLN A 31 3.05 -5.32 -16.73
CA GLN A 31 4.08 -5.75 -17.68
C GLN A 31 4.49 -4.62 -18.63
N PRO A 32 5.75 -4.59 -19.08
CA PRO A 32 6.85 -5.53 -18.77
C PRO A 32 7.52 -5.26 -17.41
N LEU A 33 8.03 -6.32 -16.78
CA LEU A 33 8.82 -6.29 -15.54
C LEU A 33 10.28 -6.64 -15.83
N LEU A 34 11.16 -6.27 -14.90
CA LEU A 34 12.52 -6.80 -14.88
C LEU A 34 12.51 -8.27 -14.43
N PRO A 35 13.50 -9.06 -14.87
CA PRO A 35 13.77 -10.37 -14.27
C PRO A 35 13.87 -10.26 -12.74
N THR A 36 13.34 -11.24 -12.02
CA THR A 36 13.42 -11.27 -10.56
C THR A 36 14.86 -11.34 -10.04
N THR A 37 15.78 -11.89 -10.85
CA THR A 37 17.23 -11.93 -10.59
C THR A 37 17.88 -10.54 -10.54
N ASP A 38 17.23 -9.53 -11.11
CA ASP A 38 17.73 -8.15 -11.12
C ASP A 38 17.20 -7.34 -9.93
N LEU A 39 16.35 -7.96 -9.08
CA LEU A 39 15.81 -7.36 -7.87
C LEU A 39 16.62 -7.83 -6.66
N ALA A 40 16.93 -6.89 -5.76
CA ALA A 40 17.63 -7.17 -4.52
C ALA A 40 17.07 -6.31 -3.38
N LEU A 41 17.21 -6.80 -2.14
CA LEU A 41 16.97 -6.03 -0.93
C LEU A 41 18.25 -5.30 -0.55
N GLU A 42 18.17 -3.98 -0.41
CA GLU A 42 19.27 -3.15 0.06
C GLU A 42 18.88 -2.51 1.39
N THR A 43 19.63 -2.80 2.45
CA THR A 43 19.43 -2.12 3.74
C THR A 43 19.97 -0.70 3.67
N LEU A 44 19.08 0.30 3.71
CA LEU A 44 19.47 1.70 3.82
C LEU A 44 19.69 2.10 5.29
N LEU A 45 18.86 1.57 6.19
CA LEU A 45 18.97 1.78 7.62
C LEU A 45 18.60 0.48 8.34
N GLU A 46 19.54 -0.05 9.12
CA GLU A 46 19.37 -1.29 9.86
C GLU A 46 18.09 -1.25 10.70
N ASP A 47 17.35 -2.37 10.71
CA ASP A 47 16.09 -2.57 11.43
C ASP A 47 14.96 -1.55 11.10
N GLN A 48 15.11 -0.72 10.05
CA GLN A 48 14.17 0.36 9.78
C GLN A 48 13.81 0.52 8.30
N ILE A 49 14.79 0.55 7.39
CA ILE A 49 14.56 0.90 5.99
C ILE A 49 15.31 -0.05 5.07
N ILE A 50 14.54 -0.74 4.23
CA ILE A 50 15.02 -1.57 3.13
C ILE A 50 14.52 -0.97 1.81
N LEU A 51 15.36 -1.01 0.80
CA LEU A 51 15.08 -0.54 -0.55
C LEU A 51 14.98 -1.73 -1.51
N ILE A 52 14.03 -1.63 -2.44
CA ILE A 52 13.96 -2.47 -3.63
C ILE A 52 14.06 -1.53 -4.82
N ARG A 53 15.19 -1.56 -5.51
CA ARG A 53 15.41 -0.69 -6.68
C ARG A 53 14.75 -1.30 -7.90
N ASN A 54 14.23 -0.44 -8.77
CA ASN A 54 13.72 -0.81 -10.09
C ASN A 54 12.63 -1.91 -10.09
N LEU A 55 11.82 -2.00 -9.02
CA LEU A 55 10.69 -2.94 -8.96
C LEU A 55 9.79 -2.83 -10.22
N PHE A 56 9.61 -1.61 -10.72
CA PHE A 56 8.94 -1.35 -11.99
C PHE A 56 9.87 -0.72 -13.01
N THR A 57 9.68 -1.13 -14.28
CA THR A 57 10.36 -0.50 -15.41
C THR A 57 9.88 0.95 -15.59
N SER A 58 10.71 1.81 -16.18
CA SER A 58 10.32 3.19 -16.48
C SER A 58 9.04 3.27 -17.33
N ALA A 59 8.85 2.33 -18.26
CA ALA A 59 7.64 2.23 -19.09
C ALA A 59 6.40 1.93 -18.24
N LEU A 60 6.51 0.97 -17.31
CA LEU A 60 5.42 0.61 -16.41
C LEU A 60 5.05 1.76 -15.47
N CYS A 61 6.05 2.43 -14.90
CA CYS A 61 5.85 3.64 -14.09
C CYS A 61 5.08 4.72 -14.85
N LYS A 62 5.47 5.02 -16.10
CA LYS A 62 4.77 6.02 -16.94
C LYS A 62 3.32 5.62 -17.22
N LYS A 63 3.07 4.33 -17.53
CA LYS A 63 1.74 3.79 -17.78
C LYS A 63 0.83 3.95 -16.55
N TYR A 64 1.34 3.56 -15.38
CA TYR A 64 0.61 3.68 -14.12
C TYR A 64 0.40 5.14 -13.72
N VAL A 65 1.39 6.01 -13.86
CA VAL A 65 1.23 7.46 -13.58
C VAL A 65 0.14 8.06 -14.47
N SER A 66 0.11 7.72 -15.76
CA SER A 66 -0.93 8.19 -16.69
C SER A 66 -2.32 7.72 -16.26
N PHE A 67 -2.46 6.45 -15.89
CA PHE A 67 -3.74 5.87 -15.43
C PHE A 67 -4.19 6.43 -14.08
N LEU A 68 -3.29 6.49 -13.09
CA LEU A 68 -3.61 6.98 -11.75
C LEU A 68 -4.00 8.46 -11.77
N SER A 69 -3.44 9.23 -12.71
CA SER A 69 -3.78 10.64 -12.91
C SER A 69 -5.19 10.86 -13.44
N SER A 70 -5.79 9.87 -14.14
CA SER A 70 -7.18 9.97 -14.61
C SER A 70 -8.21 9.58 -13.55
N LEU A 71 -7.79 9.05 -12.41
CA LEU A 71 -8.72 8.67 -11.34
C LEU A 71 -9.26 9.90 -10.60
N PRO A 72 -10.53 9.89 -10.14
CA PRO A 72 -11.16 11.02 -9.47
C PRO A 72 -10.75 11.11 -7.99
N LEU A 73 -9.48 11.44 -7.71
CA LEU A 73 -9.00 11.58 -6.34
C LEU A 73 -9.65 12.79 -5.65
N ILE A 74 -10.01 12.61 -4.37
CA ILE A 74 -10.66 13.64 -3.56
C ILE A 74 -9.61 14.34 -2.69
N THR A 75 -9.56 15.67 -2.75
CA THR A 75 -8.70 16.47 -1.88
C THR A 75 -9.17 16.34 -0.43
N THR A 76 -8.25 15.97 0.46
CA THR A 76 -8.56 15.95 1.89
C THR A 76 -8.91 17.37 2.33
N PRO A 77 -10.03 17.61 3.05
CA PRO A 77 -10.41 18.96 3.48
C PRO A 77 -9.28 19.59 4.31
N ALA A 78 -8.79 20.76 3.87
CA ALA A 78 -7.62 21.44 4.43
C ALA A 78 -7.83 22.05 5.84
N LYS A 79 -8.97 21.82 6.49
CA LYS A 79 -9.24 22.34 7.83
C LYS A 79 -8.53 21.48 8.88
N ALA A 80 -7.22 21.67 9.01
CA ALA A 80 -6.47 21.16 10.15
C ALA A 80 -7.00 21.82 11.43
N LYS A 81 -7.09 21.04 12.51
CA LYS A 81 -7.27 21.60 13.84
C LYS A 81 -5.97 22.26 14.30
N GLU A 82 -6.08 23.23 15.21
CA GLU A 82 -4.90 23.84 15.84
C GLU A 82 -4.03 22.74 16.47
N GLY A 83 -2.76 22.66 16.06
CA GLY A 83 -1.82 21.61 16.45
C GLY A 83 -1.78 20.36 15.56
N GLU A 84 -2.62 20.24 14.52
CA GLU A 84 -2.57 19.11 13.58
C GLU A 84 -1.84 19.46 12.27
N ALA A 85 -1.14 18.48 11.70
CA ALA A 85 -0.50 18.63 10.39
C ALA A 85 -1.55 18.82 9.29
N ILE A 86 -1.33 19.84 8.46
CA ILE A 86 -2.17 20.13 7.29
C ILE A 86 -2.07 18.97 6.29
N ARG A 87 -3.22 18.39 5.91
CA ARG A 87 -3.30 17.34 4.88
C ARG A 87 -3.78 17.95 3.57
N VAL A 88 -2.89 18.00 2.59
CA VAL A 88 -3.15 18.57 1.25
C VAL A 88 -3.20 17.52 0.14
N ASN A 89 -3.07 16.24 0.49
CA ASN A 89 -2.99 15.17 -0.50
C ASN A 89 -4.40 14.89 -1.06
N ASP A 90 -4.48 14.65 -2.36
CA ASP A 90 -5.65 13.99 -2.93
C ASP A 90 -5.56 12.49 -2.65
N ARG A 91 -6.68 11.88 -2.32
CA ARG A 91 -6.75 10.49 -1.85
C ARG A 91 -7.87 9.75 -2.56
N ILE A 92 -7.60 8.48 -2.85
CA ILE A 92 -8.62 7.48 -3.20
C ILE A 92 -8.18 6.13 -2.64
N GLN A 93 -9.15 5.28 -2.30
CA GLN A 93 -8.90 3.93 -1.80
C GLN A 93 -9.78 2.94 -2.54
N PHE A 94 -9.21 1.80 -2.87
CA PHE A 94 -9.91 0.65 -3.42
C PHE A 94 -9.68 -0.57 -2.52
N ASP A 95 -10.65 -1.47 -2.45
CA ASP A 95 -10.50 -2.78 -1.83
C ASP A 95 -10.46 -3.82 -2.95
N ASP A 96 -9.25 -4.19 -3.39
CA ASP A 96 -9.02 -5.08 -4.53
C ASP A 96 -8.01 -6.17 -4.16
N PRO A 97 -8.48 -7.30 -3.62
CA PRO A 97 -7.59 -8.42 -3.28
C PRO A 97 -6.94 -9.05 -4.52
N THR A 98 -7.58 -8.97 -5.68
CA THR A 98 -7.04 -9.56 -6.91
C THR A 98 -5.83 -8.78 -7.39
N PHE A 99 -5.93 -7.45 -7.43
CA PHE A 99 -4.79 -6.61 -7.79
C PHE A 99 -3.68 -6.67 -6.75
N ALA A 100 -4.01 -6.73 -5.45
CA ALA A 100 -3.01 -6.89 -4.39
C ALA A 100 -2.21 -8.20 -4.55
N GLU A 101 -2.89 -9.31 -4.88
CA GLU A 101 -2.23 -10.58 -5.14
C GLU A 101 -1.37 -10.53 -6.42
N GLN A 102 -1.87 -9.92 -7.49
CA GLN A 102 -1.08 -9.72 -8.72
C GLN A 102 0.18 -8.89 -8.44
N LEU A 103 0.07 -7.80 -7.69
CA LEU A 103 1.19 -6.96 -7.29
C LEU A 103 2.20 -7.76 -6.45
N TRP A 104 1.75 -8.59 -5.53
CA TRP A 104 2.60 -9.41 -4.68
C TRP A 104 3.31 -10.53 -5.45
N GLY A 105 2.55 -11.39 -6.12
CA GLY A 105 3.06 -12.62 -6.74
C GLY A 105 3.64 -12.44 -8.13
N SER A 106 3.12 -11.50 -8.93
CA SER A 106 3.54 -11.38 -10.35
C SER A 106 4.74 -10.46 -10.56
N THR A 107 5.09 -9.61 -9.58
CA THR A 107 6.18 -8.62 -9.72
C THR A 107 7.53 -9.11 -9.21
N GLY A 108 7.58 -10.31 -8.62
CA GLY A 108 8.74 -10.81 -7.88
C GLY A 108 8.88 -10.25 -6.47
N LEU A 109 8.03 -9.28 -6.08
CA LEU A 109 8.04 -8.68 -4.75
C LEU A 109 7.88 -9.72 -3.64
N GLY A 110 6.89 -10.60 -3.76
CA GLY A 110 6.61 -11.62 -2.76
C GLY A 110 7.76 -12.62 -2.61
N SER A 111 8.30 -13.10 -3.74
CA SER A 111 9.47 -13.99 -3.75
C SER A 111 10.69 -13.34 -3.10
N LEU A 112 10.94 -12.07 -3.38
CA LEU A 112 12.06 -11.31 -2.82
C LEU A 112 11.92 -11.12 -1.31
N ILE A 113 10.74 -10.70 -0.85
CA ILE A 113 10.49 -10.41 0.56
C ILE A 113 10.43 -11.69 1.41
N SER A 114 9.80 -12.75 0.90
CA SER A 114 9.65 -14.02 1.63
C SER A 114 10.93 -14.86 1.66
N GLY A 115 11.96 -14.46 0.90
CA GLY A 115 13.19 -15.20 0.70
C GLY A 115 12.97 -16.40 -0.22
N SER A 116 13.53 -16.34 -1.43
CA SER A 116 13.44 -17.42 -2.44
C SER A 116 14.82 -18.02 -2.79
N ALA A 117 15.87 -17.64 -2.06
CA ALA A 117 17.17 -18.23 -2.25
C ALA A 117 17.14 -19.68 -1.76
N GLU A 118 17.13 -20.62 -2.70
CA GLU A 118 17.42 -22.02 -2.41
C GLU A 118 18.92 -22.18 -2.17
N ASN A 119 19.29 -23.11 -1.29
CA ASN A 119 20.67 -23.39 -0.82
C ASN A 119 21.70 -23.37 -1.97
N GLY A 120 22.27 -22.21 -2.29
CA GLY A 120 23.12 -22.06 -3.48
C GLY A 120 23.41 -20.62 -3.89
N ASP A 121 22.53 -19.66 -3.59
CA ASP A 121 22.86 -18.23 -3.67
C ASP A 121 23.41 -17.77 -2.31
N PRO A 122 24.74 -17.56 -2.16
CA PRO A 122 25.34 -17.18 -0.89
C PRO A 122 24.93 -15.77 -0.42
N ASP A 123 24.47 -14.91 -1.35
CA ASP A 123 24.07 -13.53 -1.06
C ASP A 123 22.55 -13.36 -1.02
N GLY A 124 21.79 -14.42 -1.34
CA GLY A 124 20.33 -14.42 -1.39
C GLY A 124 19.67 -14.58 -0.01
N LEU A 125 18.50 -13.94 0.18
CA LEU A 125 17.72 -14.07 1.40
C LEU A 125 17.03 -15.44 1.46
N THR A 126 17.40 -16.27 2.44
CA THR A 126 16.72 -17.53 2.73
C THR A 126 15.38 -17.28 3.42
N HIS A 127 14.50 -18.28 3.41
CA HIS A 127 13.20 -18.18 4.08
C HIS A 127 13.33 -17.93 5.60
N GLU A 128 14.25 -18.63 6.27
CA GLU A 128 14.54 -18.41 7.69
C GLU A 128 15.16 -17.03 7.94
N GLY A 129 16.02 -16.57 7.03
CA GLY A 129 16.59 -15.23 7.05
C GLY A 129 15.52 -14.15 6.95
N ALA A 130 14.56 -14.32 6.03
CA ALA A 130 13.42 -13.43 5.87
C ALA A 130 12.57 -13.41 7.15
N LYS A 131 12.24 -14.57 7.72
CA LYS A 131 11.45 -14.63 8.95
C LYS A 131 12.12 -13.90 10.11
N LYS A 132 13.45 -13.98 10.22
CA LYS A 132 14.22 -13.25 11.22
C LYS A 132 14.21 -11.75 10.94
N LEU A 133 14.44 -11.34 9.68
CA LEU A 133 14.49 -9.95 9.24
C LEU A 133 13.16 -9.22 9.51
N TRP A 134 12.03 -9.87 9.20
CA TRP A 134 10.69 -9.28 9.36
C TRP A 134 10.08 -9.51 10.74
N GLY A 135 10.74 -10.30 11.61
CA GLY A 135 10.21 -10.67 12.92
C GLY A 135 8.97 -11.58 12.88
N GLY A 136 8.72 -12.23 11.74
CA GLY A 136 7.51 -13.02 11.50
C GLY A 136 7.40 -13.54 10.07
N GLU A 137 6.31 -14.23 9.79
CA GLU A 137 5.99 -14.70 8.44
C GLU A 137 5.25 -13.60 7.67
N VAL A 138 5.70 -13.30 6.45
CA VAL A 138 5.08 -12.28 5.60
C VAL A 138 3.98 -12.93 4.75
N CYS A 139 2.75 -12.46 4.91
CA CYS A 139 1.57 -13.09 4.30
C CYS A 139 1.09 -12.42 3.00
N GLY A 140 1.76 -11.37 2.53
CA GLY A 140 1.39 -10.61 1.33
C GLY A 140 0.92 -9.19 1.60
N LEU A 141 0.24 -8.61 0.62
CA LEU A 141 -0.17 -7.20 0.66
C LEU A 141 -1.60 -7.02 1.19
N ASN A 142 -1.85 -5.87 1.83
CA ASN A 142 -3.20 -5.48 2.19
C ASN A 142 -4.05 -5.20 0.93
N SER A 143 -5.28 -5.73 0.86
CA SER A 143 -6.19 -5.50 -0.27
C SER A 143 -6.63 -4.03 -0.41
N ARG A 144 -6.49 -3.22 0.64
CA ARG A 144 -6.84 -1.79 0.62
C ARG A 144 -5.73 -0.96 0.00
N ILE A 145 -5.78 -0.84 -1.31
CA ILE A 145 -4.87 -0.03 -2.11
C ILE A 145 -5.22 1.45 -1.89
N ARG A 146 -4.24 2.23 -1.44
CA ARG A 146 -4.39 3.67 -1.22
C ARG A 146 -3.50 4.43 -2.18
N ILE A 147 -4.10 5.35 -2.91
CA ILE A 147 -3.36 6.22 -3.84
C ILE A 147 -3.39 7.63 -3.27
N TYR A 148 -2.20 8.23 -3.20
CA TYR A 148 -2.00 9.60 -2.80
C TYR A 148 -1.42 10.38 -3.98
N ARG A 149 -2.01 11.54 -4.27
CA ARG A 149 -1.42 12.52 -5.19
C ARG A 149 -1.03 13.76 -4.41
N TYR A 150 0.23 14.13 -4.58
CA TYR A 150 0.78 15.37 -4.04
C TYR A 150 0.90 16.35 -5.19
N GLY A 151 0.16 17.46 -5.11
CA GLY A 151 0.35 18.59 -6.02
C GLY A 151 1.55 19.44 -5.61
N THR A 152 1.88 20.43 -6.43
CA THR A 152 2.79 21.52 -6.06
C THR A 152 2.11 22.40 -5.01
N PHE A 153 2.29 22.04 -3.74
CA PHE A 153 1.87 22.88 -2.62
C PHE A 153 3.09 23.59 -2.02
N PRO A 154 3.02 24.91 -1.76
CA PRO A 154 4.13 25.68 -1.16
C PRO A 154 4.63 25.14 0.19
N TYR A 155 3.84 24.30 0.87
CA TYR A 155 4.03 23.90 2.26
C TYR A 155 4.66 22.51 2.48
N LEU A 156 4.81 21.68 1.43
CA LEU A 156 5.39 20.33 1.60
C LEU A 156 6.90 20.37 1.91
N ASN A 157 7.57 21.50 1.65
CA ASN A 157 9.01 21.67 1.86
C ASN A 157 9.43 21.76 3.34
N GLN A 158 8.49 21.81 4.29
CA GLN A 158 8.81 22.11 5.69
C GLN A 158 8.85 20.89 6.61
N VAL A 159 8.36 19.71 6.18
CA VAL A 159 8.22 18.54 7.08
C VAL A 159 9.11 17.36 6.68
N ALA A 160 9.61 17.33 5.45
CA ALA A 160 10.66 16.40 5.05
C ALA A 160 11.51 17.11 3.98
N GLY A 161 12.84 17.16 4.18
CA GLY A 161 13.79 17.83 3.29
C GLY A 161 13.95 17.17 1.91
N PHE A 162 12.86 16.85 1.22
CA PHE A 162 12.86 16.37 -0.14
C PHE A 162 12.77 17.57 -1.09
N THR A 163 13.88 17.81 -1.78
CA THR A 163 13.96 18.77 -2.89
C THR A 163 13.03 18.35 -4.03
N SER A 164 12.56 19.36 -4.75
CA SER A 164 11.50 19.31 -5.76
C SER A 164 11.70 18.23 -6.83
N SER A 165 10.95 17.15 -6.69
CA SER A 165 10.58 16.27 -7.80
C SER A 165 9.17 15.75 -7.51
N PRO A 166 8.26 15.72 -8.49
CA PRO A 166 6.91 15.16 -8.29
C PRO A 166 7.02 13.64 -8.11
N PHE A 167 7.36 13.20 -6.91
CA PHE A 167 7.30 11.81 -6.54
C PHE A 167 5.85 11.45 -6.22
N THR A 168 5.22 10.68 -7.11
CA THR A 168 4.07 9.86 -6.74
C THR A 168 4.57 8.79 -5.77
N ALA A 169 4.40 9.02 -4.47
CA ALA A 169 4.68 8.03 -3.45
C ALA A 169 3.52 7.04 -3.37
N CYS A 170 3.69 5.85 -3.95
CA CYS A 170 2.86 4.69 -3.63
C CYS A 170 3.39 4.08 -2.32
N SER A 171 2.74 4.42 -1.20
CA SER A 171 2.99 3.74 0.07
C SER A 171 2.22 2.42 0.07
N VAL A 172 2.92 1.31 -0.13
CA VAL A 172 2.42 -0.02 0.21
C VAL A 172 2.73 -0.22 1.69
N ASN A 173 1.72 -0.18 2.55
CA ASN A 173 1.92 -0.57 3.95
C ASN A 173 2.01 -2.10 3.97
N LEU A 174 3.21 -2.61 4.27
CA LEU A 174 3.43 -3.97 4.76
C LEU A 174 2.91 -4.08 6.21
#